data_AF-A0A2V6P1W1-F1
#
_entry.id   AF-A0A2V6P1W1-F1
#
_cell.length_a   1.000
_cell.length_b   1.000
_cell.length_c   1.000
_cell.angle_alpha   90.00
_cell.angle_beta   90.00
_cell.angle_gamma   90.00
#
_symmetry.space_group_name_H-M   'P 1'
#
loop_
_entity.id
_entity.type
_entity.pdbx_description
1 polymer ?
#
loop_
_entity_poly.entity_id
_entity_poly.type
_entity_poly.pdbx_seq_one_letter_code
_entity_poly.pdbx_strand_id
1 'polypeptide(L)'
;ETLGELTRIAWEHDCQVMFEGPGHVPMHLIKENMDRQLAVCHEAPFYTLGPLTTDIAPGYDHITSAIGAAMIGWYGTAMLCYVTPKEHLGLPNKRDVKDGVIAYKIAAHAADLAKGHPRAREWDDALSRARFEFRWEDQFNLSLDPETAREFHDETLPADGAKLAHFCSMCGPKFCSMKITQREAGLRQKAEEFKEAGGEIYVKGA
;
A
#
# COMPACT_ATOMS: atom_id res chain seq x y z
N GLU A 1 26.14 -9.95 -16.17
CA GLU A 1 27.36 -9.73 -16.97
C GLU A 1 27.03 -9.73 -18.46
N THR A 2 26.73 -10.87 -19.09
CA THR A 2 26.37 -10.90 -20.54
C THR A 2 25.24 -9.94 -20.93
N LEU A 3 24.15 -9.87 -20.14
CA LEU A 3 23.06 -8.94 -20.42
C LEU A 3 23.51 -7.45 -20.35
N GLY A 4 24.53 -7.16 -19.52
CA GLY A 4 25.17 -5.84 -19.43
C GLY A 4 25.91 -5.46 -20.70
N GLU A 5 26.68 -6.40 -21.26
CA GLU A 5 27.35 -6.25 -22.54
C GLU A 5 26.34 -6.00 -23.68
N LEU A 6 25.28 -6.82 -23.73
CA LEU A 6 24.21 -6.66 -24.72
C LEU A 6 23.48 -5.32 -24.61
N THR A 7 23.39 -4.77 -23.41
CA THR A 7 22.78 -3.44 -23.20
C THR A 7 23.63 -2.34 -23.82
N ARG A 8 24.96 -2.40 -23.69
CA ARG A 8 25.84 -1.43 -24.35
C ARG A 8 25.73 -1.53 -25.87
N ILE A 9 25.73 -2.76 -26.40
CA ILE A 9 25.55 -3.00 -27.84
C ILE A 9 24.20 -2.43 -28.31
N ALA A 10 23.11 -2.69 -27.59
CA ALA A 10 21.80 -2.16 -27.94
C ALA A 10 21.75 -0.62 -27.90
N TRP A 11 22.42 0.01 -26.92
CA TRP A 11 22.52 1.47 -26.84
C TRP A 11 23.36 2.09 -27.96
N GLU A 12 24.37 1.39 -28.49
CA GLU A 12 25.09 1.82 -29.70
C GLU A 12 24.18 1.88 -30.95
N HIS A 13 23.03 1.19 -30.89
CA HIS A 13 21.99 1.19 -31.93
C HIS A 13 20.75 2.01 -31.55
N ASP A 14 20.82 2.84 -30.50
CA ASP A 14 19.70 3.65 -29.99
C ASP A 14 18.45 2.82 -29.60
N CYS A 15 18.62 1.53 -29.31
CA CYS A 15 17.53 0.66 -28.85
C CYS A 15 17.31 0.83 -27.34
N GLN A 16 16.06 1.06 -26.92
CA GLN A 16 15.70 1.08 -25.50
C GLN A 16 15.81 -0.32 -24.88
N VAL A 17 16.34 -0.41 -23.66
CA VAL A 17 16.58 -1.67 -22.95
C VAL A 17 16.07 -1.60 -21.52
N MET A 18 15.47 -2.69 -21.06
CA MET A 18 15.25 -3.01 -19.65
C MET A 18 15.76 -4.43 -19.37
N PHE A 19 16.05 -4.73 -18.10
CA PHE A 19 16.57 -6.03 -17.67
C PHE A 19 15.54 -6.83 -16.95
N GLU A 20 15.44 -8.12 -17.25
CA GLU A 20 14.66 -9.06 -16.45
C GLU A 20 15.49 -9.62 -15.29
N GLY A 21 14.87 -9.72 -14.12
CA GLY A 21 15.45 -10.19 -12.87
C GLY A 21 14.88 -11.52 -12.38
N PRO A 22 15.30 -11.97 -11.19
CA PRO A 22 14.98 -13.30 -10.67
C PRO A 22 13.50 -13.48 -10.31
N GLY A 23 13.13 -14.75 -10.11
CA GLY A 23 11.82 -15.19 -9.61
C GLY A 23 11.80 -15.54 -8.12
N HIS A 24 12.72 -16.37 -7.62
CA HIS A 24 12.72 -16.89 -6.24
C HIS A 24 14.01 -16.49 -5.51
N VAL A 25 13.90 -15.65 -4.48
CA VAL A 25 15.06 -15.09 -3.76
C VAL A 25 14.69 -14.87 -2.29
N PRO A 26 15.37 -15.50 -1.32
CA PRO A 26 15.13 -15.22 0.10
C PRO A 26 15.55 -13.79 0.45
N MET A 27 14.85 -13.16 1.39
CA MET A 27 14.95 -11.72 1.66
C MET A 27 16.37 -11.19 1.86
N HIS A 28 17.25 -11.95 2.51
CA HIS A 28 18.63 -11.55 2.80
C HIS A 28 19.52 -11.43 1.54
N LEU A 29 19.11 -12.00 0.41
CA LEU A 29 19.84 -11.94 -0.88
C LEU A 29 19.22 -10.94 -1.87
N ILE A 30 18.09 -10.32 -1.54
CA ILE A 30 17.41 -9.37 -2.45
C ILE A 30 18.30 -8.14 -2.73
N LYS A 31 18.99 -7.63 -1.70
CA LYS A 31 19.86 -6.45 -1.86
C LYS A 31 21.04 -6.72 -2.79
N GLU A 32 21.66 -7.90 -2.67
CA GLU A 32 22.77 -8.33 -3.53
C GLU A 32 22.36 -8.36 -5.01
N ASN A 33 21.15 -8.84 -5.31
CA ASN A 33 20.63 -8.87 -6.68
C ASN A 33 20.50 -7.46 -7.27
N MET A 34 19.98 -6.51 -6.50
CA MET A 34 19.86 -5.12 -6.95
C MET A 34 21.24 -4.48 -7.15
N ASP A 35 22.16 -4.64 -6.20
CA ASP A 35 23.51 -4.06 -6.30
C ASP A 35 24.27 -4.61 -7.50
N ARG A 36 24.17 -5.92 -7.74
CA ARG A 36 24.77 -6.54 -8.92
C ARG A 36 24.15 -6.00 -10.19
N GLN A 37 22.84 -5.84 -10.26
CA GLN A 37 22.16 -5.29 -11.43
C GLN A 37 22.65 -3.87 -11.74
N LEU A 38 22.65 -2.96 -10.77
CA LEU A 38 23.12 -1.59 -10.98
C LEU A 38 24.56 -1.56 -11.50
N ALA A 39 25.44 -2.37 -10.91
CA ALA A 39 26.85 -2.44 -11.27
C ALA A 39 27.10 -3.01 -12.67
N VAL A 40 26.46 -4.13 -13.02
CA VAL A 40 26.76 -4.85 -14.28
C VAL A 40 25.86 -4.45 -15.44
N CYS A 41 24.73 -3.81 -15.17
CA CYS A 41 23.72 -3.44 -16.16
C CYS A 41 23.63 -1.92 -16.37
N HIS A 42 24.58 -1.16 -15.83
CA HIS A 42 24.73 0.28 -16.06
C HIS A 42 23.46 1.08 -15.70
N GLU A 43 22.82 0.71 -14.59
CA GLU A 43 21.59 1.34 -14.09
C GLU A 43 20.41 1.33 -15.07
N ALA A 44 20.44 0.46 -16.08
CA ALA A 44 19.29 0.25 -16.96
C ALA A 44 18.05 -0.19 -16.13
N PRO A 45 16.82 0.15 -16.54
CA PRO A 45 15.60 -0.20 -15.80
C PRO A 45 15.52 -1.69 -15.50
N PHE A 46 15.28 -2.04 -14.24
CA PHE A 46 15.14 -3.43 -13.81
C PHE A 46 13.66 -3.85 -13.74
N TYR A 47 13.37 -5.06 -14.19
CA TYR A 47 12.05 -5.67 -14.28
C TYR A 47 12.07 -7.05 -13.62
N THR A 48 11.41 -7.23 -12.48
CA THR A 48 11.54 -8.47 -11.68
C THR A 48 10.24 -9.25 -11.59
N LEU A 49 10.30 -10.58 -11.50
CA LEU A 49 9.14 -11.44 -11.21
C LEU A 49 9.07 -11.70 -9.71
N GLY A 50 8.35 -10.87 -8.95
CA GLY A 50 8.45 -10.85 -7.49
C GLY A 50 9.68 -10.07 -7.01
N PRO A 51 10.63 -10.69 -6.27
CA PRO A 51 10.81 -12.14 -6.12
C PRO A 51 9.99 -12.80 -5.00
N LEU A 52 9.63 -14.08 -5.18
CA LEU A 52 9.12 -14.97 -4.14
C LEU A 52 10.16 -15.14 -3.04
N THR A 53 9.77 -14.80 -1.82
CA THR A 53 10.65 -14.85 -0.65
C THR A 53 10.70 -16.23 0.02
N THR A 54 9.78 -17.12 -0.34
CA THR A 54 9.68 -18.49 0.16
C THR A 54 8.86 -19.35 -0.80
N ASP A 55 9.15 -20.66 -0.84
CA ASP A 55 8.56 -21.62 -1.80
C ASP A 55 7.46 -22.49 -1.18
N ILE A 56 7.18 -22.31 0.12
CA ILE A 56 6.36 -23.26 0.90
C ILE A 56 4.86 -22.94 0.88
N ALA A 57 4.43 -21.94 0.12
CA ALA A 57 3.05 -21.42 0.16
C ALA A 57 2.39 -21.32 -1.24
N PRO A 58 2.41 -22.38 -2.06
CA PRO A 58 1.67 -22.38 -3.33
C PRO A 58 0.18 -22.13 -3.07
N GLY A 59 -0.46 -21.30 -3.88
CA GLY A 59 -1.79 -20.75 -3.61
C GLY A 59 -1.76 -19.34 -2.99
N TYR A 60 -0.60 -18.93 -2.47
CA TYR A 60 -0.38 -17.63 -1.85
C TYR A 60 0.85 -16.91 -2.40
N ASP A 61 1.31 -17.28 -3.60
CA ASP A 61 2.55 -16.75 -4.16
C ASP A 61 2.48 -15.26 -4.53
N HIS A 62 1.29 -14.74 -4.82
CA HIS A 62 1.05 -13.30 -4.86
C HIS A 62 1.46 -12.57 -3.57
N ILE A 63 1.39 -13.21 -2.40
CA ILE A 63 1.82 -12.65 -1.11
C ILE A 63 3.32 -12.88 -0.91
N THR A 64 3.80 -14.11 -1.10
CA THR A 64 5.23 -14.44 -0.91
C THR A 64 6.12 -13.58 -1.79
N SER A 65 5.66 -13.29 -3.01
CA SER A 65 6.33 -12.42 -3.97
C SER A 65 6.12 -10.94 -3.72
N ALA A 66 4.95 -10.50 -3.24
CA ALA A 66 4.72 -9.08 -2.93
C ALA A 66 5.70 -8.54 -1.86
N ILE A 67 6.11 -9.39 -0.91
CA ILE A 67 7.15 -9.06 0.07
C ILE A 67 8.46 -8.72 -0.64
N GLY A 68 8.94 -9.60 -1.51
CA GLY A 68 10.18 -9.39 -2.23
C GLY A 68 10.08 -8.27 -3.26
N ALA A 69 8.94 -8.14 -3.92
CA ALA A 69 8.64 -7.09 -4.89
C ALA A 69 8.69 -5.70 -4.26
N ALA A 70 8.09 -5.52 -3.06
CA ALA A 70 8.18 -4.27 -2.32
C ALA A 70 9.63 -3.97 -1.90
N MET A 71 10.38 -4.97 -1.45
CA MET A 71 11.80 -4.80 -1.07
C MET A 71 12.69 -4.41 -2.25
N ILE A 72 12.62 -5.16 -3.35
CA ILE A 72 13.48 -4.90 -4.52
C ILE A 72 13.03 -3.64 -5.28
N GLY A 73 11.72 -3.36 -5.29
CA GLY A 73 11.17 -2.09 -5.76
C GLY A 73 11.71 -0.91 -4.96
N TRP A 74 11.76 -1.03 -3.63
CA TRP A 74 12.37 -0.02 -2.76
C TRP A 74 13.86 0.17 -3.07
N TYR A 75 14.59 -0.91 -3.34
CA TYR A 75 16.00 -0.85 -3.68
C TYR A 75 16.30 -0.28 -5.08
N GLY A 76 15.30 -0.18 -5.97
CA GLY A 76 15.44 0.52 -7.24
C GLY A 76 14.87 -0.17 -8.47
N THR A 77 14.20 -1.31 -8.33
CA THR A 77 13.52 -1.95 -9.47
C THR A 77 12.48 -1.02 -10.08
N ALA A 78 12.48 -0.90 -11.41
CA ALA A 78 11.65 0.04 -12.15
C ALA A 78 10.25 -0.52 -12.47
N MET A 79 10.14 -1.84 -12.69
CA MET A 79 8.87 -2.49 -12.99
C MET A 79 8.79 -3.85 -12.28
N LEU A 80 7.60 -4.22 -11.81
CA LEU A 80 7.35 -5.46 -11.08
C LEU A 80 6.36 -6.33 -11.86
N CYS A 81 6.81 -7.48 -12.34
CA CYS A 81 5.93 -8.49 -12.92
C CYS A 81 5.17 -9.14 -11.78
N TYR A 82 3.84 -9.05 -11.85
CA TYR A 82 2.99 -9.65 -10.85
C TYR A 82 3.07 -11.18 -10.82
N VAL A 83 2.74 -11.74 -9.67
CA VAL A 83 2.56 -13.17 -9.48
C VAL A 83 1.13 -13.39 -8.98
N THR A 84 0.43 -14.35 -9.56
CA THR A 84 -0.97 -14.62 -9.21
C THR A 84 -1.05 -15.58 -8.02
N PRO A 85 -2.19 -15.67 -7.32
CA PRO A 85 -2.37 -16.68 -6.27
C PRO A 85 -2.13 -18.12 -6.76
N LYS A 86 -2.47 -18.43 -8.01
CA LYS A 86 -2.34 -19.76 -8.62
C LYS A 86 -1.01 -20.03 -9.31
N GLU A 87 -0.01 -19.15 -9.13
CA GLU A 87 1.33 -19.48 -9.58
C GLU A 87 1.75 -20.84 -9.04
N HIS A 88 2.47 -21.62 -9.85
CA HIS A 88 2.83 -23.01 -9.58
C HIS A 88 1.66 -24.02 -9.47
N LEU A 89 0.40 -23.60 -9.70
CA LEU A 89 -0.78 -24.46 -9.58
C LEU A 89 -1.62 -24.55 -10.85
N GLY A 90 -1.73 -23.47 -11.63
CA GLY A 90 -2.47 -23.49 -12.88
C GLY A 90 -2.82 -22.09 -13.42
N LEU A 91 -3.62 -22.05 -14.48
CA LEU A 91 -4.01 -20.79 -15.10
C LEU A 91 -4.89 -19.95 -14.15
N PRO A 92 -4.61 -18.64 -14.01
CA PRO A 92 -5.40 -17.75 -13.18
C PRO A 92 -6.78 -17.49 -13.82
N ASN A 93 -7.80 -17.37 -12.98
CA ASN A 93 -9.11 -16.87 -13.36
C ASN A 93 -9.20 -15.34 -13.17
N LYS A 94 -10.36 -14.75 -13.47
CA LYS A 94 -10.59 -13.29 -13.34
C LYS A 94 -10.27 -12.75 -11.94
N ARG A 95 -10.62 -13.49 -10.88
CA ARG A 95 -10.38 -13.07 -9.49
C ARG A 95 -8.88 -13.14 -9.17
N ASP A 96 -8.22 -14.22 -9.55
CA ASP A 96 -6.78 -14.41 -9.36
C ASP A 96 -5.96 -13.28 -10.01
N VAL A 97 -6.40 -12.82 -11.20
CA VAL A 97 -5.78 -11.67 -11.88
C VAL A 97 -6.01 -10.38 -11.09
N LYS A 98 -7.23 -10.10 -10.62
CA LYS A 98 -7.52 -8.91 -9.79
C LYS A 98 -6.65 -8.92 -8.53
N ASP A 99 -6.59 -10.04 -7.82
CA ASP A 99 -5.83 -10.17 -6.58
C ASP A 99 -4.32 -9.97 -6.80
N GLY A 100 -3.76 -10.55 -7.88
CA GLY A 100 -2.36 -10.32 -8.26
C GLY A 100 -2.07 -8.84 -8.58
N VAL A 101 -2.93 -8.18 -9.37
CA VAL A 101 -2.76 -6.76 -9.73
C VAL A 101 -2.83 -5.86 -8.49
N ILE A 102 -3.80 -6.09 -7.60
CA ILE A 102 -3.94 -5.30 -6.37
C ILE A 102 -2.74 -5.54 -5.44
N ALA A 103 -2.29 -6.78 -5.26
CA ALA A 103 -1.10 -7.10 -4.46
C ALA A 103 0.14 -6.36 -4.96
N TYR A 104 0.35 -6.30 -6.28
CA TYR A 104 1.50 -5.61 -6.86
C TYR A 104 1.37 -4.09 -6.89
N LYS A 105 0.16 -3.53 -7.01
CA LYS A 105 -0.05 -2.10 -6.77
C LYS A 105 0.29 -1.71 -5.33
N ILE A 106 -0.06 -2.55 -4.35
CA ILE A 106 0.34 -2.34 -2.95
C ILE A 106 1.86 -2.39 -2.83
N ALA A 107 2.51 -3.40 -3.38
CA ALA A 107 3.96 -3.56 -3.31
C ALA A 107 4.71 -2.38 -3.95
N ALA A 108 4.26 -1.94 -5.14
CA ALA A 108 4.83 -0.79 -5.83
C ALA A 108 4.64 0.52 -5.04
N HIS A 109 3.44 0.77 -4.52
CA HIS A 109 3.18 1.95 -3.69
C HIS A 109 3.98 1.94 -2.39
N ALA A 110 4.12 0.77 -1.74
CA ALA A 110 4.96 0.61 -0.56
C ALA A 110 6.44 0.92 -0.86
N ALA A 111 6.94 0.48 -2.01
CA ALA A 111 8.27 0.83 -2.49
C ALA A 111 8.41 2.35 -2.72
N ASP A 112 7.42 3.00 -3.34
CA ASP A 112 7.44 4.44 -3.58
C ASP A 112 7.40 5.27 -2.28
N LEU A 113 6.63 4.82 -1.28
CA LEU A 113 6.66 5.40 0.07
C LEU A 113 8.05 5.27 0.70
N ALA A 114 8.66 4.09 0.64
CA ALA A 114 9.98 3.83 1.20
C ALA A 114 11.10 4.59 0.47
N LYS A 115 10.93 4.85 -0.84
CA LYS A 115 11.80 5.72 -1.65
C LYS A 115 11.59 7.21 -1.36
N GLY A 116 10.52 7.58 -0.66
CA GLY A 116 10.14 8.99 -0.48
C GLY A 116 9.73 9.67 -1.79
N HIS A 117 9.12 8.92 -2.71
CA HIS A 117 8.68 9.46 -3.99
C HIS A 117 7.72 10.64 -3.76
N PRO A 118 7.89 11.78 -4.47
CA PRO A 118 7.00 12.92 -4.33
C PRO A 118 5.54 12.49 -4.44
N ARG A 119 4.71 12.98 -3.52
CA ARG A 119 3.25 12.78 -3.47
C ARG A 119 2.77 11.37 -3.15
N ALA A 120 3.63 10.35 -3.04
CA ALA A 120 3.19 8.99 -2.64
C ALA A 120 2.46 9.03 -1.29
N ARG A 121 3.02 9.75 -0.32
CA ARG A 121 2.44 9.92 1.02
C ARG A 121 1.12 10.71 1.05
N GLU A 122 0.84 11.56 0.04
CA GLU A 122 -0.41 12.32 -0.01
C GLU A 122 -1.63 11.38 -0.06
N TRP A 123 -1.48 10.23 -0.73
CA TRP A 123 -2.54 9.23 -0.81
C TRP A 123 -2.81 8.60 0.56
N ASP A 124 -1.76 8.12 1.24
CA ASP A 124 -1.84 7.56 2.60
C ASP A 124 -2.44 8.54 3.60
N ASP A 125 -1.99 9.79 3.56
CA ASP A 125 -2.44 10.83 4.47
C ASP A 125 -3.92 11.20 4.20
N ALA A 126 -4.35 11.24 2.94
CA ALA A 126 -5.75 11.50 2.57
C ALA A 126 -6.68 10.38 3.06
N LEU A 127 -6.31 9.12 2.83
CA LEU A 127 -7.08 7.96 3.29
C LEU A 127 -7.08 7.88 4.82
N SER A 128 -5.93 8.10 5.46
CA SER A 128 -5.82 8.09 6.92
C SER A 128 -6.64 9.20 7.58
N ARG A 129 -6.70 10.38 6.97
CA ARG A 129 -7.56 11.47 7.42
C ARG A 129 -9.04 11.12 7.27
N ALA A 130 -9.44 10.57 6.13
CA ALA A 130 -10.82 10.10 5.91
C ALA A 130 -11.21 9.04 6.96
N ARG A 131 -10.30 8.12 7.27
CA ARG A 131 -10.49 7.10 8.32
C ARG A 131 -10.67 7.71 9.70
N PHE A 132 -9.80 8.64 10.08
CA PHE A 132 -9.86 9.28 11.40
C PHE A 132 -11.12 10.14 11.57
N GLU A 133 -11.57 10.80 10.50
CA GLU A 133 -12.77 11.63 10.48
C GLU A 133 -14.07 10.83 10.24
N PHE A 134 -13.99 9.49 10.14
CA PHE A 134 -15.12 8.60 9.84
C PHE A 134 -15.85 8.95 8.54
N ARG A 135 -15.15 9.52 7.56
CA ARG A 135 -15.64 9.73 6.19
C ARG A 135 -15.54 8.42 5.41
N TRP A 136 -16.43 7.48 5.72
CA TRP A 136 -16.41 6.11 5.20
C TRP A 136 -16.39 6.05 3.67
N GLU A 137 -17.24 6.83 3.01
CA GLU A 137 -17.29 6.90 1.54
C GLU A 137 -15.97 7.34 0.93
N ASP A 138 -15.36 8.38 1.49
CA ASP A 138 -14.06 8.87 1.03
C ASP A 138 -12.96 7.84 1.28
N GLN A 139 -12.99 7.15 2.43
CA GLN A 139 -12.04 6.08 2.73
C GLN A 139 -12.14 4.93 1.69
N PHE A 140 -13.35 4.52 1.31
CA PHE A 140 -13.53 3.48 0.30
C PHE A 140 -13.03 3.94 -1.07
N ASN A 141 -13.45 5.13 -1.50
CA ASN A 141 -13.13 5.67 -2.82
C ASN A 141 -11.63 5.97 -2.98
N LEU A 142 -10.94 6.27 -1.86
CA LEU A 142 -9.48 6.41 -1.82
C LEU A 142 -8.76 5.07 -1.74
N SER A 143 -9.40 3.94 -1.47
CA SER A 143 -8.69 2.66 -1.40
C SER A 143 -8.25 2.15 -2.79
N LEU A 144 -7.30 1.20 -2.82
CA LEU A 144 -6.83 0.59 -4.07
C LEU A 144 -7.90 -0.27 -4.77
N ASP A 145 -8.88 -0.76 -4.02
CA ASP A 145 -10.02 -1.55 -4.48
C ASP A 145 -11.31 -1.15 -3.72
N PRO A 146 -11.96 -0.05 -4.15
CA PRO A 146 -13.13 0.52 -3.46
C PRO A 146 -14.31 -0.44 -3.32
N GLU A 147 -14.51 -1.34 -4.29
CA GLU A 147 -15.58 -2.34 -4.26
C GLU A 147 -15.41 -3.27 -3.06
N THR A 148 -14.23 -3.89 -2.94
CA THR A 148 -13.93 -4.81 -1.83
C THR A 148 -13.94 -4.09 -0.48
N ALA A 149 -13.41 -2.86 -0.40
CA ALA A 149 -13.39 -2.10 0.85
C ALA A 149 -14.81 -1.81 1.38
N ARG A 150 -15.74 -1.49 0.47
CA ARG A 150 -17.15 -1.28 0.79
C ARG A 150 -17.86 -2.58 1.15
N GLU A 151 -17.63 -3.64 0.37
CA GLU A 151 -18.20 -4.97 0.60
C GLU A 151 -17.88 -5.46 2.01
N PHE A 152 -16.62 -5.43 2.43
CA PHE A 152 -16.20 -5.92 3.75
C PHE A 152 -16.77 -5.10 4.92
N HIS A 153 -16.97 -3.80 4.74
CA HIS A 153 -17.67 -3.00 5.74
C HIS A 153 -19.15 -3.43 5.84
N ASP A 154 -19.79 -3.60 4.69
CA ASP A 154 -21.24 -3.80 4.57
C ASP A 154 -21.67 -5.22 4.93
N GLU A 155 -20.75 -6.18 4.92
CA GLU A 155 -20.97 -7.53 5.47
C GLU A 155 -21.50 -7.50 6.92
N THR A 156 -21.11 -6.50 7.71
CA THR A 156 -21.50 -6.38 9.12
C THR A 156 -22.33 -5.13 9.45
N LEU A 157 -22.17 -4.05 8.67
CA LEU A 157 -22.87 -2.78 8.87
C LEU A 157 -23.43 -2.25 7.53
N PRO A 158 -24.43 -2.94 6.93
CA PRO A 158 -24.89 -2.63 5.57
C PRO A 158 -25.74 -1.35 5.47
N ALA A 159 -26.32 -0.88 6.58
CA ALA A 159 -27.22 0.27 6.57
C ALA A 159 -26.47 1.56 6.16
N ASP A 160 -27.10 2.41 5.34
CA ASP A 160 -26.50 3.68 4.88
C ASP A 160 -26.07 4.58 6.05
N GLY A 161 -26.85 4.57 7.14
CA GLY A 161 -26.51 5.32 8.36
C GLY A 161 -25.19 4.87 9.02
N ALA A 162 -24.71 3.65 8.75
CA ALA A 162 -23.42 3.19 9.25
C ALA A 162 -22.23 3.91 8.56
N LYS A 163 -22.42 4.45 7.35
CA LYS A 163 -21.41 5.28 6.67
C LYS A 163 -21.22 6.66 7.29
N LEU A 164 -22.06 7.00 8.26
CA LEU A 164 -21.96 8.18 9.10
C LEU A 164 -21.53 7.84 10.54
N ALA A 165 -21.29 6.56 10.83
CA ALA A 165 -21.01 6.10 12.18
C ALA A 165 -19.55 6.36 12.57
N HIS A 166 -19.34 6.86 13.80
CA HIS A 166 -18.00 7.05 14.37
C HIS A 166 -17.42 5.76 14.98
N PHE A 167 -17.63 4.61 14.31
CA PHE A 167 -17.12 3.29 14.70
C PHE A 167 -17.34 2.29 13.57
N CYS A 168 -16.64 1.15 13.62
CA CYS A 168 -16.96 -0.05 12.84
C CYS A 168 -17.36 -1.21 13.74
N SER A 169 -17.72 -2.35 13.15
CA SER A 169 -18.09 -3.58 13.86
C SER A 169 -16.97 -4.14 14.73
N MET A 170 -15.70 -3.86 14.41
CA MET A 170 -14.54 -4.41 15.15
C MET A 170 -14.48 -3.96 16.62
N CYS A 171 -14.72 -2.68 16.91
CA CYS A 171 -14.68 -2.14 18.28
C CYS A 171 -16.04 -1.67 18.79
N GLY A 172 -17.01 -1.49 17.89
CA GLY A 172 -18.32 -0.94 18.21
C GLY A 172 -18.27 0.50 18.73
N PRO A 173 -19.44 1.04 19.13
CA PRO A 173 -19.61 2.46 19.42
C PRO A 173 -18.90 2.96 20.70
N LYS A 174 -18.51 2.04 21.59
CA LYS A 174 -17.97 2.36 22.92
C LYS A 174 -16.44 2.26 23.00
N PHE A 175 -15.83 1.40 22.19
CA PHE A 175 -14.39 1.09 22.32
C PHE A 175 -13.57 1.50 21.08
N CYS A 176 -14.17 2.23 20.14
CA CYS A 176 -13.43 2.78 19.01
C CYS A 176 -12.37 3.80 19.50
N SER A 177 -11.11 3.48 19.29
CA SER A 177 -9.96 4.30 19.71
C SER A 177 -10.00 5.71 19.11
N MET A 178 -10.24 5.83 17.80
CA MET A 178 -10.30 7.12 17.11
C MET A 178 -11.40 8.03 17.68
N LYS A 179 -12.57 7.47 17.99
CA LYS A 179 -13.68 8.21 18.62
C LYS A 179 -13.32 8.69 20.02
N ILE A 180 -12.65 7.85 20.81
CA ILE A 180 -12.17 8.22 22.15
C ILE A 180 -11.17 9.38 22.03
N THR A 181 -10.20 9.29 21.13
CA THR A 181 -9.21 10.36 20.88
C THR A 181 -9.88 11.67 20.47
N GLN A 182 -10.85 11.65 19.55
CA GLN A 182 -11.59 12.85 19.16
C GLN A 182 -12.34 13.49 20.34
N ARG A 183 -12.99 12.67 21.16
CA ARG A 183 -13.70 13.14 22.36
C ARG A 183 -12.75 13.79 23.36
N GLU A 184 -11.61 13.17 23.64
CA GLU A 184 -10.60 13.73 24.55
C GLU A 184 -10.03 15.05 24.03
N ALA A 185 -9.73 15.14 22.74
CA ALA A 185 -9.28 16.38 22.11
C ALA A 185 -10.33 17.49 22.20
N GLY A 186 -11.60 17.18 21.90
CA GLY A 186 -12.71 18.13 22.01
C GLY A 186 -12.98 18.61 23.44
N LEU A 187 -12.86 17.71 24.43
CA LEU A 187 -12.98 18.09 25.85
C LEU A 187 -11.85 19.02 26.29
N ARG A 188 -10.61 18.79 25.82
CA ARG A 188 -9.48 19.70 26.10
C ARG A 188 -9.71 21.08 25.49
N GLN A 189 -10.12 21.15 24.23
CA GLN A 189 -10.45 22.42 23.56
C GLN A 189 -11.55 23.18 24.31
N LYS A 190 -12.64 22.49 24.68
CA LYS A 190 -13.73 23.12 25.45
C LYS A 190 -13.29 23.59 26.83
N ALA A 191 -12.36 22.89 27.47
CA ALA A 191 -11.77 23.32 28.74
C ALA A 191 -10.88 24.57 28.58
N GLU A 192 -10.19 24.73 27.45
CA GLU A 192 -9.43 25.94 27.12
C GLU A 192 -10.37 27.11 26.81
N GLU A 193 -11.37 26.92 25.94
CA GLU A 193 -12.40 27.93 25.64
C GLU A 193 -13.11 28.41 26.91
N PHE A 194 -13.45 27.50 27.83
CA PHE A 194 -14.07 27.85 29.11
C PHE A 194 -13.16 28.72 29.98
N LYS A 195 -11.85 28.43 30.02
CA LYS A 195 -10.87 29.25 30.76
C LYS A 195 -10.70 30.63 30.12
N GLU A 196 -10.64 30.70 28.80
CA GLU A 196 -10.53 31.96 28.05
C GLU A 196 -11.78 32.83 28.20
N ALA A 197 -12.96 32.22 28.25
CA ALA A 197 -14.23 32.90 28.52
C ALA A 197 -14.44 33.33 29.99
N GLY A 198 -13.38 33.29 30.81
CA GLY A 198 -13.41 33.74 32.21
C GLY A 198 -13.92 32.70 33.21
N GLY A 199 -14.11 31.45 32.80
CA GLY A 199 -14.58 30.37 33.67
C GLY A 199 -16.03 30.51 34.13
N GLU A 200 -16.85 31.28 33.40
CA GLU A 200 -18.26 31.50 33.72
C GLU A 200 -19.13 30.38 33.14
N ILE A 201 -19.98 29.79 33.98
CA ILE A 201 -20.97 28.77 33.54
C ILE A 201 -22.05 29.42 32.66
N TYR A 202 -22.33 30.71 32.88
CA TYR A 202 -23.34 31.48 32.15
C TYR A 202 -22.69 32.69 31.49
N VAL A 203 -22.29 32.53 30.23
CA VAL A 203 -21.85 33.66 29.41
C VAL A 203 -23.06 34.53 29.07
N LYS A 204 -22.98 35.85 29.32
CA LYS A 204 -24.01 36.79 28.84
C LYS A 204 -24.03 36.73 27.32
N GLY A 205 -25.14 36.27 26.74
CA GLY A 205 -25.31 36.19 25.28
C GLY A 205 -25.07 37.55 24.63
N ALA A 206 -24.34 37.53 23.51
CA ALA A 206 -24.19 38.69 22.62
C ALA A 206 -25.48 38.97 21.86
#